data_AF-A5N0A9-F1
#
_entry.id   AF-A5N0A9-F1
#
_cell.length_a   1.000
_cell.length_b   1.000
_cell.length_c   1.000
_cell.angle_alpha   90.00
_cell.angle_beta   90.00
_cell.angle_gamma   90.00
#
_symmetry.space_group_name_H-M   'P 1'
#
loop_
_entity.id
_entity.type
_entity.pdbx_description
1 polymer ?
#
loop_
_entity_poly.entity_id
_entity_poly.type
_entity_poly.pdbx_seq_one_letter_code
_entity_poly.pdbx_strand_id
1 'polypeptide(L)'
;MKYTVNSNNEISYVHFNDSETKLETERNILDIITALAENNTQFVLFDSETLSKDFLELKKGLVGTLLQKFTMYHIESAIIIKDIKILHCENV
;
A
#
# COMPACT_ATOMS: atom_id res chain seq x y z
N MET A 1 8.28 -7.03 0.79
CA MET A 1 8.28 -5.69 1.43
C MET A 1 8.38 -5.82 2.95
N LYS A 2 9.06 -4.91 3.68
CA LYS A 2 9.06 -4.92 5.17
C LYS A 2 7.74 -4.37 5.71
N TYR A 3 7.19 -5.00 6.75
CA TYR A 3 5.92 -4.63 7.36
C TYR A 3 5.89 -4.99 8.85
N THR A 4 4.90 -4.44 9.56
CA THR A 4 4.51 -4.89 10.90
C THR A 4 3.07 -5.39 10.86
N VAL A 5 2.70 -6.26 11.80
CA VAL A 5 1.32 -6.73 11.97
C VAL A 5 0.81 -6.12 13.26
N ASN A 6 -0.31 -5.42 13.17
CA ASN A 6 -0.91 -4.75 14.30
C ASN A 6 -2.32 -5.29 14.50
N SER A 7 -2.80 -5.27 15.74
CA SER A 7 -4.17 -5.62 16.07
C SER A 7 -4.77 -4.52 16.94
N ASN A 8 -5.96 -4.06 16.59
CA ASN A 8 -6.77 -3.18 17.41
C ASN A 8 -8.16 -3.81 17.58
N ASN A 9 -8.42 -4.28 18.80
CA ASN A 9 -9.59 -5.11 19.12
C ASN A 9 -9.65 -6.38 18.26
N GLU A 10 -10.68 -6.53 17.43
CA GLU A 10 -10.89 -7.69 16.55
C GLU A 10 -10.30 -7.52 15.15
N ILE A 11 -9.73 -6.34 14.83
CA ILE A 11 -9.17 -6.05 13.51
C ILE A 11 -7.64 -6.20 13.55
N SER A 12 -7.13 -7.19 12.84
CA SER A 12 -5.71 -7.33 12.50
C SER A 12 -5.43 -6.67 11.16
N TYR A 13 -4.31 -5.98 11.01
CA TYR A 13 -3.91 -5.35 9.75
C TYR A 13 -2.40 -5.39 9.54
N VAL A 14 -2.00 -5.46 8.27
CA VAL A 14 -0.59 -5.34 7.86
C VAL A 14 -0.28 -3.87 7.65
N HIS A 15 0.77 -3.35 8.29
CA HIS A 15 1.20 -1.96 8.18
C HIS A 15 2.57 -1.87 7.50
N PHE A 16 2.59 -1.27 6.31
CA PHE A 16 3.80 -0.87 5.61
C PHE A 16 4.19 0.53 6.07
N ASN A 17 5.23 0.62 6.90
CA ASN A 17 5.69 1.85 7.52
C ASN A 17 7.19 2.13 7.33
N ASP A 18 7.88 1.32 6.51
CA ASP A 18 9.30 1.50 6.22
C ASP A 18 9.50 2.31 4.92
N SER A 19 10.04 3.51 5.05
CA SER A 19 10.35 4.40 3.92
C SER A 19 11.41 3.85 2.95
N GLU A 20 12.22 2.88 3.37
CA GLU A 20 13.19 2.20 2.49
C GLU A 20 12.52 1.24 1.52
N THR A 21 11.28 0.82 1.79
CA THR A 21 10.55 -0.14 0.97
C THR A 21 9.41 0.54 0.23
N LYS A 22 9.64 0.87 -1.05
CA LYS A 22 8.67 1.58 -1.88
C LYS A 22 7.78 0.64 -2.70
N LEU A 23 6.52 1.03 -2.88
CA LEU A 23 5.58 0.43 -3.82
C LEU A 23 5.85 0.98 -5.23
N GLU A 24 6.60 0.22 -6.03
CA GLU A 24 7.10 0.65 -7.35
C GLU A 24 6.86 -0.37 -8.46
N THR A 25 6.58 -1.62 -8.11
CA THR A 25 6.48 -2.72 -9.07
C THR A 25 5.29 -3.63 -8.77
N GLU A 26 4.83 -4.38 -9.77
CA GLU A 26 3.80 -5.40 -9.55
C GLU A 26 4.24 -6.49 -8.58
N ARG A 27 5.55 -6.78 -8.49
CA ARG A 27 6.09 -7.69 -7.48
C ARG A 27 5.80 -7.19 -6.07
N ASN A 28 5.93 -5.88 -5.81
CA ASN A 28 5.58 -5.32 -4.51
C ASN A 28 4.09 -5.52 -4.19
N ILE A 29 3.21 -5.45 -5.19
CA ILE A 29 1.77 -5.74 -5.01
C ILE A 29 1.58 -7.20 -4.59
N LEU A 30 2.28 -8.14 -5.22
CA LEU A 30 2.21 -9.55 -4.85
C LEU A 30 2.79 -9.83 -3.45
N ASP A 31 3.86 -9.14 -3.07
CA ASP A 31 4.41 -9.21 -1.71
C ASP A 31 3.37 -8.76 -0.67
N ILE A 32 2.63 -7.68 -0.95
CA ILE A 32 1.56 -7.18 -0.07
C ILE A 32 0.45 -8.23 0.07
N ILE A 33 -0.02 -8.80 -1.04
CA ILE A 33 -1.06 -9.84 -1.03
C ILE A 33 -0.58 -11.08 -0.26
N THR A 34 0.69 -11.45 -0.40
CA THR A 34 1.29 -12.58 0.32
C THR A 34 1.33 -12.29 1.82
N ALA A 35 1.76 -11.11 2.24
CA ALA A 35 1.77 -10.71 3.64
C ALA A 35 0.35 -10.72 4.26
N LEU A 36 -0.66 -10.26 3.52
CA LEU A 36 -2.06 -10.31 3.95
C LEU A 36 -2.56 -11.75 4.13
N ALA A 37 -2.24 -12.64 3.17
CA ALA A 37 -2.60 -14.05 3.25
C ALA A 37 -1.90 -14.78 4.41
N GLU A 38 -0.60 -14.55 4.60
CA GLU A 38 0.18 -15.13 5.71
C GLU A 38 -0.35 -14.72 7.09
N ASN A 39 -0.86 -13.50 7.21
CA ASN A 39 -1.38 -12.94 8.46
C ASN A 39 -2.91 -13.03 8.57
N ASN A 40 -3.55 -13.72 7.64
CA ASN A 40 -4.99 -14.02 7.64
C ASN A 40 -5.87 -12.77 7.86
N THR A 41 -5.54 -11.68 7.15
CA THR A 41 -6.27 -10.40 7.18
C THR A 41 -6.46 -9.83 5.77
N GLN A 42 -7.48 -8.99 5.59
CA GLN A 42 -7.73 -8.23 4.36
C GLN A 42 -7.41 -6.73 4.52
N PHE A 43 -6.94 -6.30 5.69
CA PHE A 43 -6.71 -4.90 6.00
C PHE A 43 -5.24 -4.54 5.85
N VAL A 44 -4.95 -3.54 5.02
CA VAL A 44 -3.60 -3.00 4.82
C VAL A 44 -3.56 -1.50 5.11
N LEU A 45 -2.52 -1.07 5.81
CA LEU A 45 -2.23 0.33 6.09
C LEU A 45 -0.87 0.69 5.47
N PHE A 46 -0.81 1.82 4.79
CA PHE A 46 0.43 2.36 4.23
C PHE A 46 0.75 3.70 4.88
N ASP A 47 1.99 3.92 5.28
CA ASP A 47 2.51 5.28 5.41
C ASP A 47 2.73 5.85 4.01
N SER A 48 2.41 7.13 3.80
CA SER A 48 2.61 7.83 2.52
C SER A 48 4.05 7.72 1.99
N GLU A 49 5.01 7.60 2.90
CA GLU A 49 6.43 7.42 2.65
C GLU A 49 6.77 6.01 2.13
N THR A 50 5.83 5.07 2.09
CA THR A 50 6.00 3.77 1.40
C THR A 50 5.53 3.81 -0.04
N LEU A 51 4.82 4.87 -0.43
CA LEU A 51 4.44 5.10 -1.81
C LEU A 51 5.61 5.78 -2.53
N SER A 52 5.88 5.34 -3.76
CA SER A 52 6.82 6.05 -4.63
C SER A 52 6.19 7.35 -5.12
N LYS A 53 7.01 8.34 -5.49
CA LYS A 53 6.50 9.62 -6.03
C LYS A 53 5.62 9.40 -7.25
N ASP A 54 5.96 8.40 -8.03
CA ASP A 54 5.27 8.08 -9.27
C ASP A 54 4.11 7.10 -9.08
N PHE A 55 3.88 6.62 -7.85
CA PHE A 55 2.80 5.69 -7.56
C PHE A 55 1.46 6.29 -8.01
N LEU A 56 1.22 7.56 -7.69
CA LEU A 56 -0.02 8.26 -8.07
C LEU A 56 -0.08 8.64 -9.56
N GLU A 57 1.00 8.45 -10.32
CA GLU A 57 0.96 8.65 -11.77
C GLU A 57 0.19 7.52 -12.45
N LEU A 58 -1.13 7.70 -12.61
CA LEU A 58 -2.03 6.72 -13.22
C LEU A 58 -1.56 6.21 -14.60
N LYS A 59 -0.86 7.06 -15.38
CA LYS A 59 -0.27 6.70 -16.68
C LYS A 59 0.74 5.55 -16.60
N LYS A 60 1.36 5.30 -15.44
CA LYS A 60 2.30 4.20 -15.22
C LYS A 60 1.61 2.85 -14.97
N GLY A 61 0.29 2.82 -14.84
CA GLY A 61 -0.51 1.60 -14.75
C GLY A 61 -0.46 0.87 -13.40
N LEU A 62 0.56 1.11 -12.56
CA LEU A 62 0.75 0.39 -11.30
C LEU A 62 -0.43 0.53 -10.33
N VAL A 63 -0.97 1.74 -10.16
CA VAL A 63 -2.18 1.96 -9.33
C VAL A 63 -3.39 1.22 -9.91
N GLY A 64 -3.53 1.17 -11.24
CA GLY A 64 -4.59 0.39 -11.89
C GLY A 64 -4.47 -1.10 -11.55
N THR A 65 -3.27 -1.67 -11.67
CA THR A 65 -3.00 -3.07 -11.29
C THR A 65 -3.27 -3.31 -9.81
N LEU A 66 -2.87 -2.38 -8.92
CA LEU A 66 -3.12 -2.48 -7.49
C LEU A 66 -4.62 -2.50 -7.20
N LEU A 67 -5.38 -1.52 -7.70
CA LEU A 67 -6.81 -1.40 -7.48
C LEU A 67 -7.57 -2.61 -8.03
N GLN A 68 -7.19 -3.13 -9.20
CA GLN A 68 -7.79 -4.33 -9.76
C GLN A 68 -7.59 -5.53 -8.82
N LYS A 69 -6.37 -5.77 -8.33
CA LYS A 69 -6.08 -6.89 -7.43
C LYS A 69 -6.74 -6.71 -6.08
N PHE A 70 -6.70 -5.52 -5.50
CA PHE A 70 -7.34 -5.24 -4.21
C PHE A 70 -8.84 -5.46 -4.29
N THR A 71 -9.48 -5.06 -5.40
CA THR A 71 -10.89 -5.37 -5.65
C THR A 71 -11.13 -6.88 -5.76
N MET A 72 -10.30 -7.60 -6.54
CA MET A 72 -10.46 -9.03 -6.78
C MET A 72 -10.31 -9.88 -5.51
N TYR A 73 -9.43 -9.46 -4.58
CA TYR A 73 -9.18 -10.17 -3.32
C TYR A 73 -9.97 -9.59 -2.13
N HIS A 74 -10.82 -8.59 -2.34
CA HIS A 74 -11.55 -7.90 -1.28
C HIS A 74 -10.63 -7.31 -0.19
N ILE A 75 -9.50 -6.74 -0.61
CA ILE A 75 -8.53 -6.08 0.28
C ILE A 75 -9.01 -4.65 0.54
N GLU A 76 -9.07 -4.28 1.82
CA GLU A 76 -9.35 -2.93 2.28
C GLU A 76 -8.04 -2.22 2.62
N SER A 77 -7.84 -1.02 2.07
CA SER A 77 -6.60 -0.27 2.25
C SER A 77 -6.82 1.14 2.78
N ALA A 78 -5.93 1.61 3.64
CA ALA A 78 -5.84 3.00 4.06
C ALA A 78 -4.41 3.53 3.91
N ILE A 79 -4.27 4.85 3.76
CA ILE A 79 -2.97 5.53 3.67
C ILE A 79 -2.92 6.62 4.75
N ILE A 80 -1.88 6.60 5.58
CA ILE A 80 -1.55 7.69 6.52
C ILE A 80 -0.74 8.73 5.76
N ILE A 81 -1.25 9.96 5.73
CA ILE A 81 -0.59 11.09 5.08
C ILE A 81 -0.17 12.06 6.17
N LYS A 82 1.14 12.14 6.44
CA LYS A 82 1.70 13.06 7.45
C LYS A 82 1.80 14.50 6.93
N ASP A 83 2.05 14.66 5.63
CA ASP A 83 2.02 15.95 4.94
C ASP A 83 1.22 15.82 3.64
N ILE A 84 0.15 16.60 3.51
CA ILE A 84 -0.73 16.62 2.34
C ILE A 84 0.03 16.96 1.05
N LYS A 85 1.18 17.65 1.16
CA LYS A 85 2.05 17.97 0.02
C LYS A 85 2.60 16.72 -0.67
N ILE A 86 2.66 15.57 0.01
CA ILE A 86 3.11 14.29 -0.57
C ILE A 86 2.13 13.81 -1.66
N LEU A 87 0.87 14.27 -1.64
CA LEU A 87 -0.11 13.98 -2.68
C LEU A 87 -0.04 14.92 -3.89
N HIS A 88 0.74 16.00 -3.83
CA HIS A 88 0.91 16.88 -4.98
C HIS A 88 1.86 16.23 -6.00
N CYS A 89 1.30 15.75 -7.11
CA CYS A 89 2.07 15.63 -8.34
C CYS A 89 2.41 17.05 -8.81
N GLU A 90 3.66 17.48 -8.64
CA GLU A 90 4.16 18.69 -9.31
C GLU A 90 4.19 18.42 -10.81
N ASN A 91 3.15 18.89 -11.52
CA ASN A 91 3.21 19.12 -12.96
C ASN A 91 3.71 20.55 -13.18
N VAL A 92 5.03 20.78 -13.16
CA VAL A 92 5.71 21.83 -13.93
C VAL A 92 7.11 21.35 -14.31
#